data_AF-A0A0U2WGS1-F1
#
_entry.id   AF-A0A0U2WGS1-F1
#
_cell.length_a   1.000
_cell.length_b   1.000
_cell.length_c   1.000
_cell.angle_alpha   90.00
_cell.angle_beta   90.00
_cell.angle_gamma   90.00
#
_symmetry.space_group_name_H-M   'P 1'
#
loop_
_entity.id
_entity.type
_entity.pdbx_description
1 polymer ?
#
loop_
_entity_poly.entity_id
_entity_poly.type
_entity_poly.pdbx_seq_one_letter_code
_entity_poly.pdbx_strand_id
1 'polypeptide(L)' 'MRTMIVFQNQNIPVYLYDNNTKALDKLTAILNRKLETGKKALQRCLRSLISVEISGSEATLHARNEMDTLTISLY' A
#
# COMPACT_ATOMS: atom_id res chain seq x y z
N MET A 1 14.32 -3.76 -3.24
CA MET A 1 14.23 -2.98 -4.49
C MET A 1 13.20 -1.84 -4.36
N ARG A 2 13.36 -0.74 -5.09
CA ARG A 2 12.37 0.37 -5.10
C ARG A 2 11.68 0.42 -6.47
N THR A 3 10.36 0.52 -6.47
CA THR A 3 9.53 0.75 -7.66
C THR A 3 8.48 1.81 -7.38
N MET A 4 7.70 2.19 -8.39
CA MET A 4 6.60 3.14 -8.29
C MET A 4 5.31 2.48 -8.77
N ILE A 5 4.20 2.77 -8.09
CA ILE A 5 2.86 2.45 -8.58
C ILE A 5 2.07 3.74 -8.79
N VAL A 6 1.12 3.72 -9.72
CA VAL A 6 0.13 4.78 -9.84
C VAL A 6 -1.07 4.39 -8.98
N PHE A 7 -1.36 5.19 -7.95
CA PHE A 7 -2.51 5.00 -7.07
C PHE A 7 -3.16 6.35 -6.79
N GLN A 8 -4.48 6.45 -6.96
CA GLN A 8 -5.22 7.72 -6.84
C GLN A 8 -4.61 8.88 -7.66
N ASN A 9 -4.17 8.59 -8.89
CA ASN A 9 -3.53 9.57 -9.77
C ASN A 9 -2.20 10.15 -9.23
N GLN A 10 -1.57 9.48 -8.26
CA GLN A 10 -0.29 9.84 -7.67
C GLN A 10 0.72 8.70 -7.85
N ASN A 11 1.99 9.06 -7.98
CA ASN A 11 3.10 8.10 -8.00
C ASN A 11 3.50 7.79 -6.57
N ILE A 12 3.22 6.56 -6.12
CA ILE A 12 3.54 6.10 -4.78
C ILE A 12 4.79 5.20 -4.83
N PRO A 13 5.87 5.53 -4.10
CA PRO A 13 7.02 4.67 -3.97
C PRO A 13 6.67 3.39 -3.20
N VAL A 14 7.09 2.26 -3.76
CA VAL A 14 6.97 0.94 -3.14
C VAL A 14 8.36 0.37 -2.92
N TYR A 15 8.67 0.05 -1.67
CA TYR A 15 9.91 -0.61 -1.26
C TYR A 15 9.61 -2.09 -1.06
N LEU A 16 10.31 -2.95 -1.79
CA LEU A 16 10.19 -4.40 -1.63
C LEU A 16 11.44 -4.93 -0.95
N TYR A 17 11.26 -5.64 0.16
CA TYR A 17 12.36 -6.29 0.87
C TYR A 17 12.69 -7.68 0.32
N ASP A 18 11.75 -8.29 -0.42
CA ASP A 18 11.93 -9.56 -1.11
C ASP A 18 11.69 -9.41 -2.62
N ASN A 19 12.17 -10.37 -3.42
CA ASN A 19 11.93 -10.43 -4.87
C ASN A 19 10.51 -10.91 -5.25
N ASN A 20 9.53 -10.72 -4.38
CA ASN A 20 8.16 -11.18 -4.58
C ASN A 20 7.37 -10.23 -5.49
N THR A 21 7.59 -10.33 -6.81
CA THR A 21 6.91 -9.50 -7.81
C THR A 21 5.39 -9.71 -7.82
N LYS A 22 4.90 -10.91 -7.47
CA LYS A 22 3.46 -11.20 -7.40
C LYS A 22 2.73 -10.34 -6.37
N ALA A 23 3.40 -9.96 -5.28
CA ALA A 23 2.85 -9.08 -4.27
C ALA A 23 2.64 -7.66 -4.80
N LEU A 24 3.56 -7.19 -5.66
CA LEU A 24 3.44 -5.91 -6.34
C LEU A 24 2.26 -5.88 -7.32
N ASP A 25 2.07 -6.94 -8.11
CA ASP A 25 0.99 -7.04 -9.09
C ASP A 25 -0.39 -6.96 -8.42
N LYS A 26 -0.53 -7.57 -7.24
CA LYS A 26 -1.76 -7.54 -6.45
C LYS A 26 -1.99 -6.23 -5.70
N LEU A 27 -0.92 -5.49 -5.38
CA LEU A 27 -0.98 -4.35 -4.48
C LEU A 27 -2.03 -3.33 -4.93
N THR A 28 -1.94 -2.84 -6.16
CA THR A 28 -2.84 -1.78 -6.68
C THR A 28 -4.31 -2.22 -6.64
N ALA A 29 -4.61 -3.46 -7.04
CA ALA A 29 -5.97 -3.99 -6.99
C ALA A 29 -6.51 -4.07 -5.54
N ILE A 30 -5.67 -4.50 -4.60
CA ILE A 30 -6.01 -4.59 -3.19
C ILE A 30 -6.21 -3.19 -2.58
N LEU A 31 -5.36 -2.21 -2.90
CA LEU A 31 -5.51 -0.83 -2.43
C LEU A 31 -6.81 -0.21 -2.94
N ASN A 32 -7.13 -0.37 -4.24
CA ASN A 32 -8.38 0.12 -4.82
C ASN A 32 -9.60 -0.50 -4.14
N ARG A 33 -9.61 -1.83 -3.98
CA ARG A 33 -10.68 -2.53 -3.26
C ARG A 33 -10.81 -2.03 -1.82
N LYS A 34 -9.70 -1.87 -1.09
CA LYS A 34 -9.70 -1.40 0.31
C LYS A 34 -10.07 0.08 0.44
N LEU A 35 -9.86 0.89 -0.60
CA LEU A 35 -10.34 2.26 -0.65
C LEU A 35 -11.87 2.30 -0.71
N GLU A 36 -12.49 1.36 -1.41
CA GLU A 36 -13.95 1.24 -1.52
C GLU A 36 -14.58 0.52 -0.32
N THR A 37 -14.02 -0.61 0.10
CA THR A 37 -14.66 -1.52 1.08
C THR A 37 -14.02 -1.51 2.47
N GLY A 38 -12.90 -0.81 2.66
CA GLY A 38 -12.15 -0.80 3.92
C GLY A 38 -12.88 -0.06 5.05
N LYS A 39 -12.46 -0.31 6.29
CA LYS A 39 -12.90 0.51 7.44
C LYS A 39 -12.47 1.97 7.25
N LYS A 40 -13.20 2.93 7.83
CA LYS A 40 -12.93 4.37 7.72
C LYS A 40 -11.46 4.76 7.99
N ALA A 41 -10.82 4.16 9.00
CA ALA A 41 -9.41 4.42 9.32
C ALA A 41 -8.46 4.00 8.18
N LEU A 42 -8.69 2.82 7.58
CA LEU A 42 -7.91 2.35 6.44
C LEU A 42 -8.15 3.21 5.20
N GLN A 43 -9.40 3.58 4.91
CA GLN A 43 -9.71 4.49 3.82
C GLN A 43 -9.02 5.84 4.01
N ARG A 44 -8.97 6.36 5.24
CA ARG A 44 -8.27 7.60 5.57
C ARG A 44 -6.76 7.47 5.35
N CYS A 45 -6.14 6.38 5.81
CA CYS A 45 -4.73 6.07 5.55
C CYS A 45 -4.44 6.01 4.04
N LEU A 46 -5.30 5.31 3.26
CA LEU A 46 -5.15 5.21 1.81
C LEU A 46 -5.25 6.56 1.09
N ARG A 47 -6.16 7.45 1.53
CA ARG A 47 -6.32 8.80 0.94
C ARG A 47 -5.12 9.71 1.16
N SER A 48 -4.28 9.44 2.16
CA SER A 48 -3.06 10.17 2.45
C SER A 48 -1.80 9.31 2.36
N LEU A 49 -1.86 8.23 1.57
CA LEU A 49 -0.76 7.29 1.36
C LEU A 49 0.41 7.99 0.69
N ILE A 50 1.61 7.81 1.25
CA ILE A 50 2.86 8.42 0.74
C ILE A 50 3.90 7.37 0.34
N SER A 51 3.85 6.17 0.91
CA SER A 51 4.72 5.05 0.52
C SER A 51 4.13 3.72 0.98
N VAL A 52 4.62 2.65 0.36
CA VAL A 52 4.31 1.27 0.76
C VAL A 52 5.59 0.48 0.93
N GLU A 53 5.64 -0.34 1.96
CA GLU A 53 6.69 -1.33 2.20
C GLU A 53 6.10 -2.73 2.07
N ILE A 54 6.69 -3.58 1.22
CA ILE A 54 6.29 -4.98 1.06
C ILE A 54 7.34 -5.88 1.67
N SER A 55 6.91 -6.69 2.64
CA SER A 55 7.71 -7.75 3.26
C SER A 55 6.95 -9.06 3.16
N GLY A 56 7.50 -10.05 2.46
CA GLY A 56 6.83 -11.31 2.18
C GLY A 56 5.48 -11.15 1.44
N SER A 57 4.39 -11.28 2.19
CA SER A 57 3.00 -11.19 1.69
C SER A 57 2.19 -10.10 2.39
N GLU A 58 2.86 -9.18 3.06
CA GLU A 58 2.25 -8.06 3.77
C GLU A 58 2.70 -6.75 3.13
N ALA A 59 1.83 -5.75 3.16
CA ALA A 59 2.14 -4.38 2.79
C ALA A 59 1.91 -3.46 4.00
N THR A 60 2.97 -2.79 4.43
CA THR A 60 2.92 -1.70 5.40
C THR A 60 2.71 -0.39 4.65
N LEU A 61 1.60 0.28 4.98
CA LEU A 61 1.15 1.52 4.37
C LEU A 61 1.61 2.68 5.24
N HIS A 62 2.31 3.64 4.66
CA HIS A 62 2.71 4.86 5.35
C HIS A 62 1.85 6.01 4.84
N ALA A 63 1.10 6.61 5.75
CA ALA A 63 0.33 7.81 5.49
C ALA A 63 1.07 9.06 5.93
N ARG A 64 0.67 10.22 5.39
CA ARG A 64 1.28 11.53 5.70
C ARG A 64 1.24 11.91 7.19
N ASN A 65 0.30 11.37 7.96
CA ASN A 65 0.27 11.52 9.41
C ASN A 65 0.99 10.32 10.04
N GLU A 66 2.05 10.59 10.81
CA GLU A 66 2.94 9.57 11.41
C GLU A 66 2.25 8.55 12.33
N MET A 67 1.00 8.81 12.74
CA MET A 67 0.21 7.88 13.57
C MET A 67 -0.55 6.82 12.77
N ASP A 68 -0.62 6.91 11.43
CA ASP A 68 -1.45 6.05 10.59
C ASP A 68 -0.60 5.09 9.73
N THR A 69 0.34 4.38 10.36
CA THR A 69 0.98 3.21 9.71
C THR A 69 0.07 2.00 9.83
N LEU A 70 -0.29 1.37 8.71
CA LEU A 70 -1.19 0.21 8.70
C LEU A 70 -0.62 -0.92 7.87
N THR A 71 -0.58 -2.12 8.45
CA THR A 71 -0.19 -3.33 7.71
C THR A 71 -1.43 -4.05 7.18
N ILE A 72 -1.39 -4.44 5.91
CA ILE A 72 -2.44 -5.21 5.24
C ILE A 72 -1.85 -6.48 4.62
N SER A 73 -2.64 -7.55 4.62
CA SER A 73 -2.31 -8.75 3.86
C SER A 73 -2.53 -8.54 2.35
N LEU A 74 -1.61 -9.08 1.54
CA LEU A 74 -1.65 -9.10 0.07
C LEU A 74 -2.12 -10.45 -0.51
N TYR A 75 -2.62 -11.36 0.33
CA TYR A 75 -3.16 -12.66 -0.11
C TYR A 75 -4.47 -12.52 -0.88
#